data_AF-B8A3P5-F1
#
_entry.id   AF-B8A3P5-F1
#
_cell.length_a   1.000
_cell.length_b   1.000
_cell.length_c   1.000
_cell.angle_alpha   90.00
_cell.angle_beta   90.00
_cell.angle_gamma   90.00
#
_symmetry.space_group_name_H-M   'P 1'
#
loop_
_entity.id
_entity.type
_entity.pdbx_description
1 polymer ?
#
loop_
_entity_poly.entity_id
_entity_poly.type
_entity_poly.pdbx_seq_one_letter_code
_entity_poly.pdbx_strand_id
1 'polypeptide(L)'
;MMERVLGPLPYHMLKRADRHSDKYIRKGRLNWPEGCTSRESMKAVMKLSRLQNLVMQNVDQAAGDFTGLLQGLLKYDPASRLTAREALRHPFFTEGFGRRR
;
A
#
# COMPACT_ATOMS: atom_id res chain seq x y z
N MET A 1 0.43 4.90 -8.80
CA MET A 1 -0.59 3.84 -8.77
C MET A 1 -0.30 2.89 -7.61
N MET A 2 -1.34 2.43 -6.90
CA MET A 2 -1.17 1.65 -5.66
C MET A 2 -0.35 0.38 -5.87
N GLU A 3 -0.55 -0.36 -6.96
CA GLU A 3 0.20 -1.62 -7.19
C GLU A 3 1.72 -1.45 -7.31
N ARG A 4 2.19 -0.25 -7.70
CA ARG A 4 3.63 0.07 -7.69
C ARG A 4 4.17 0.28 -6.28
N VAL A 5 3.38 0.85 -5.37
CA VAL A 5 3.83 1.17 -4.00
C VAL A 5 3.61 -0.02 -3.06
N LEU A 6 2.43 -0.64 -3.11
CA LEU A 6 1.91 -1.62 -2.15
C LEU A 6 1.92 -3.07 -2.67
N GLY A 7 2.15 -3.29 -3.96
CA GLY A 7 2.02 -4.61 -4.58
C GLY A 7 0.63 -4.89 -5.15
N PRO A 8 0.41 -6.04 -5.80
CA PRO A 8 -0.78 -6.32 -6.59
C PRO A 8 -2.07 -6.31 -5.76
N LEU A 9 -3.18 -5.89 -6.38
CA LEU A 9 -4.49 -5.98 -5.78
C LEU A 9 -4.91 -7.46 -5.61
N PRO A 10 -5.50 -7.85 -4.46
CA PRO A 10 -6.00 -9.20 -4.28
C PRO A 10 -7.09 -9.56 -5.29
N TYR A 11 -6.98 -10.76 -5.88
CA TYR A 11 -7.87 -11.21 -6.94
C TYR A 11 -9.35 -11.24 -6.51
N HIS A 12 -9.64 -11.64 -5.27
CA HIS A 12 -11.02 -11.69 -4.77
C HIS A 12 -11.68 -10.31 -4.70
N MET A 13 -10.89 -9.24 -4.48
CA MET A 13 -11.39 -7.87 -4.51
C MET A 13 -11.72 -7.44 -5.95
N LEU A 14 -10.84 -7.78 -6.90
CA LEU A 14 -11.07 -7.50 -8.32
C LEU A 14 -12.30 -8.27 -8.85
N LYS A 15 -12.50 -9.52 -8.42
CA LYS A 15 -13.65 -10.34 -8.79
C LYS A 15 -14.98 -9.80 -8.22
N ARG A 16 -14.92 -9.16 -7.06
CA ARG A 16 -16.10 -8.57 -6.38
C ARG A 16 -16.41 -7.14 -6.82
N ALA A 17 -15.56 -6.53 -7.63
CA ALA A 17 -15.73 -5.17 -8.07
C ALA A 17 -16.99 -5.05 -8.95
N ASP A 18 -17.65 -3.89 -8.89
CA ASP A 18 -18.90 -3.67 -9.63
C ASP A 18 -18.64 -3.48 -11.13
N ARG A 19 -19.72 -3.47 -11.92
CA ARG A 19 -19.63 -3.26 -13.39
C ARG A 19 -19.04 -1.90 -13.77
N HIS A 20 -19.11 -0.89 -12.91
CA HIS A 20 -18.52 0.43 -13.21
C HIS A 20 -16.99 0.38 -13.19
N SER A 21 -16.42 -0.61 -12.51
CA SER A 21 -14.98 -0.83 -12.42
C SER A 21 -14.39 -1.62 -13.59
N ASP A 22 -15.19 -2.20 -14.48
CA ASP A 22 -14.74 -3.07 -15.59
C ASP A 22 -13.73 -2.39 -16.52
N LYS A 23 -13.84 -1.06 -16.73
CA LYS A 23 -12.86 -0.28 -17.51
C LYS A 23 -11.45 -0.29 -16.90
N TYR A 24 -11.35 -0.50 -15.58
CA TYR A 24 -10.10 -0.55 -14.84
C TYR A 24 -9.57 -1.97 -14.67
N ILE A 25 -10.35 -3.01 -14.99
CA ILE A 25 -9.99 -4.41 -14.74
C ILE A 25 -10.01 -5.20 -16.05
N ARG A 26 -8.89 -5.85 -16.39
CA ARG A 26 -8.77 -6.69 -17.58
C ARG A 26 -8.13 -8.02 -17.21
N LYS A 27 -8.77 -9.14 -17.57
CA LYS A 27 -8.30 -10.51 -17.29
C LYS A 27 -7.96 -10.74 -15.80
N GLY A 28 -8.78 -10.21 -14.89
CA GLY A 28 -8.60 -10.38 -13.45
C GLY A 28 -7.41 -9.61 -12.86
N ARG A 29 -6.89 -8.61 -13.58
CA ARG A 29 -5.83 -7.70 -13.13
C ARG A 29 -6.22 -6.27 -13.47
N LEU A 30 -5.53 -5.31 -12.87
CA LEU A 30 -5.65 -3.92 -13.23
C LEU A 30 -5.28 -3.71 -14.71
N ASN A 31 -6.09 -2.94 -15.44
CA ASN A 31 -5.87 -2.58 -16.84
C ASN A 31 -4.77 -1.52 -16.95
N TRP A 32 -3.53 -1.90 -16.61
CA TRP A 32 -2.36 -1.06 -16.58
C TRP A 32 -1.12 -1.87 -16.95
N PRO A 33 -0.22 -1.36 -17.81
CA PRO A 33 -0.16 0.00 -18.35
C PRO A 33 -1.04 0.27 -19.57
N GLU A 34 -1.68 -0.73 -20.17
CA GLU A 34 -2.41 -0.60 -21.45
C GLU A 34 -3.61 0.36 -21.36
N GLY A 35 -4.26 0.45 -20.20
CA GLY A 35 -5.33 1.40 -19.92
C GLY A 35 -4.86 2.78 -19.47
N CYS A 36 -3.56 3.12 -19.59
CA CYS A 36 -3.05 4.43 -19.19
C CYS A 36 -3.57 5.56 -20.10
N THR A 37 -3.90 6.71 -19.50
CA THR A 37 -4.38 7.89 -20.24
C THR A 37 -3.28 8.53 -21.09
N SER A 38 -2.02 8.52 -20.63
CA SER A 38 -0.89 9.10 -21.34
C SER A 38 0.46 8.48 -20.97
N ARG A 39 1.46 8.70 -21.82
CA ARG A 39 2.85 8.27 -21.57
C ARG A 39 3.44 8.99 -20.35
N GLU A 40 3.03 10.23 -20.11
CA GLU A 40 3.46 11.04 -18.97
C GLU A 40 2.92 10.44 -17.67
N SER A 41 1.65 10.04 -17.65
CA SER A 41 1.07 9.30 -16.52
C SER A 41 1.78 7.97 -16.28
N MET A 42 2.13 7.24 -17.36
CA MET A 42 2.90 6.00 -17.26
C MET A 42 4.26 6.24 -16.60
N LYS A 43 5.02 7.23 -17.09
CA LYS A 43 6.33 7.59 -16.53
C LYS A 43 6.21 8.02 -15.06
N ALA A 44 5.21 8.82 -14.70
CA ALA A 44 4.98 9.25 -13.33
C ALA A 44 4.75 8.06 -12.39
N VAL A 45 3.94 7.08 -12.80
CA VAL A 45 3.70 5.86 -12.01
C VAL A 45 4.94 4.98 -11.92
N MET A 46 5.73 4.87 -12.98
CA MET A 46 6.97 4.08 -12.99
C MET A 46 8.06 4.66 -12.08
N LYS A 47 8.06 5.98 -11.86
CA LYS A 47 8.98 6.67 -10.93
C LYS A 47 8.63 6.47 -9.45
N LEU A 48 7.46 5.91 -9.14
CA LEU A 48 7.07 5.67 -7.75
C LEU A 48 7.92 4.56 -7.13
N SER A 49 8.47 4.86 -5.96
CA SER A 49 9.18 3.91 -5.11
C SER A 49 8.22 2.94 -4.43
N ARG A 50 8.72 1.74 -4.11
CA ARG A 50 8.04 0.79 -3.21
C ARG A 50 7.91 1.40 -1.81
N LEU A 51 6.90 0.99 -1.04
CA LEU A 51 6.67 1.50 0.33
C LEU A 51 7.93 1.40 1.20
N GLN A 52 8.62 0.25 1.16
CA GLN A 52 9.86 0.04 1.92
C GLN A 52 10.94 1.07 1.57
N ASN A 53 11.15 1.33 0.28
CA ASN A 53 12.14 2.31 -0.17
C ASN A 53 11.76 3.73 0.27
N LEU A 54 10.48 4.08 0.22
CA LEU A 54 10.01 5.38 0.72
C LEU A 54 10.28 5.54 2.22
N VAL A 55 10.02 4.50 3.01
CA VAL A 55 10.29 4.54 4.46
C VAL A 55 11.80 4.64 4.71
N MET A 56 12.62 3.80 4.09
CA MET A 56 14.07 3.81 4.27
C MET A 56 14.74 5.13 3.86
N GLN A 57 14.14 5.86 2.92
CA GLN A 57 14.66 7.18 2.49
C GLN A 57 14.32 8.32 3.46
N ASN A 58 13.33 8.14 4.33
CA ASN A 58 12.77 9.21 5.15
C ASN A 58 12.77 8.91 6.66
N VAL A 59 13.07 7.68 7.06
CA VAL A 59 13.01 7.21 8.44
C VAL A 59 14.27 6.41 8.74
N ASP A 60 15.11 6.94 9.63
CA ASP A 60 16.35 6.29 10.01
C ASP A 60 16.10 5.25 11.12
N GLN A 61 15.65 5.72 12.27
CA GLN A 61 15.37 4.89 13.44
C GLN A 61 13.93 4.37 13.40
N ALA A 62 13.72 3.09 13.71
CA ALA A 62 12.43 2.40 13.66
C ALA A 62 11.80 2.26 12.25
N ALA A 63 12.60 2.34 11.18
CA ALA A 63 12.14 2.15 9.80
C ALA A 63 11.40 0.82 9.59
N GLY A 64 11.89 -0.26 10.25
CA GLY A 64 11.26 -1.58 10.22
C GLY A 64 9.87 -1.58 10.84
N ASP A 65 9.76 -1.11 12.08
CA ASP A 65 8.47 -1.06 12.79
C ASP A 65 7.48 -0.12 12.12
N PHE A 66 7.95 1.02 11.60
CA PHE A 66 7.10 1.94 10.86
C PHE A 66 6.61 1.32 9.55
N THR A 67 7.47 0.60 8.84
CA THR A 67 7.09 -0.17 7.65
C THR A 67 6.03 -1.21 7.99
N GLY A 68 6.20 -1.96 9.08
CA GLY A 68 5.23 -2.96 9.54
C GLY A 68 3.85 -2.35 9.83
N LEU A 69 3.84 -1.21 10.54
CA LEU A 69 2.62 -0.46 10.81
C LEU A 69 1.92 0.00 9.52
N LEU A 70 2.66 0.63 8.60
CA LEU A 70 2.13 1.11 7.34
C LEU A 70 1.62 -0.02 6.45
N GLN A 71 2.34 -1.15 6.39
CA GLN A 71 1.86 -2.34 5.67
C GLN A 71 0.55 -2.86 6.26
N GLY A 72 0.41 -2.88 7.58
CA GLY A 72 -0.85 -3.26 8.24
C GLY A 72 -2.01 -2.31 7.94
N LEU A 73 -1.77 -1.00 8.02
CA LEU A 73 -2.79 0.04 7.78
C LEU A 73 -3.19 0.16 6.30
N LEU A 74 -2.26 -0.07 5.38
CA LEU A 74 -2.47 0.10 3.93
C LEU A 74 -2.82 -1.21 3.20
N LYS A 75 -3.11 -2.30 3.92
CA LYS A 75 -3.63 -3.54 3.33
C LYS A 75 -4.89 -3.25 2.52
N TYR A 76 -4.94 -3.79 1.29
CA TYR A 76 -6.09 -3.61 0.41
C TYR A 76 -7.37 -4.17 1.02
N ASP A 77 -7.34 -5.44 1.44
CA ASP A 77 -8.51 -6.13 1.99
C ASP A 77 -8.86 -5.58 3.38
N PRO A 78 -10.01 -4.90 3.54
CA PRO A 78 -10.43 -4.32 4.81
C PRO A 78 -10.56 -5.35 5.93
N ALA A 79 -10.94 -6.60 5.62
CA ALA A 79 -11.09 -7.64 6.62
C ALA A 79 -9.75 -8.07 7.24
N SER A 80 -8.65 -7.82 6.55
CA SER A 80 -7.29 -8.13 7.01
C SER A 80 -6.48 -6.90 7.42
N ARG A 81 -7.06 -5.70 7.25
CA ARG A 81 -6.43 -4.41 7.51
C ARG A 81 -6.40 -4.15 9.00
N LEU A 82 -5.26 -3.63 9.46
CA LEU A 82 -5.06 -3.29 10.86
C LEU A 82 -6.07 -2.23 11.29
N THR A 83 -6.77 -2.48 12.40
CA THR A 83 -7.67 -1.49 13.01
C THR A 83 -6.87 -0.42 13.78
N ALA A 84 -7.49 0.73 14.05
CA ALA A 84 -6.84 1.77 14.87
C ALA A 84 -6.46 1.26 16.27
N ARG A 85 -7.30 0.42 16.88
CA ARG A 85 -7.05 -0.15 18.21
C ARG A 85 -5.86 -1.11 18.21
N GLU A 86 -5.71 -1.92 17.18
CA GLU A 86 -4.55 -2.81 17.03
C GLU A 86 -3.29 -2.02 16.66
N ALA A 87 -3.42 -0.99 15.82
CA ALA A 87 -2.33 -0.10 15.45
C ALA A 87 -1.71 0.59 16.66
N LEU A 88 -2.51 1.05 17.63
CA LEU A 88 -2.00 1.64 18.88
C LEU A 88 -1.17 0.68 19.73
N ARG A 89 -1.26 -0.64 19.49
CA ARG A 89 -0.48 -1.67 20.19
C ARG A 89 0.75 -2.13 19.39
N HIS A 90 1.02 -1.51 18.23
CA HIS A 90 2.14 -1.89 17.37
C HIS A 90 3.49 -1.52 18.00
N PRO A 91 4.56 -2.33 17.83
CA PRO A 91 5.92 -2.06 18.32
C PRO A 91 6.41 -0.63 18.08
N PHE A 92 6.06 -0.09 16.91
CA PHE A 92 6.31 1.31 16.54
C PHE A 92 5.90 2.32 17.63
N PHE A 93 4.76 2.11 18.29
CA PHE A 93 4.28 2.97 19.38
C PHE A 93 4.65 2.45 20.77
N THR A 94 4.90 1.15 20.96
CA THR A 94 5.09 0.56 22.29
C THR A 94 6.55 0.48 22.73
N GLU A 95 7.49 0.20 21.83
CA GLU A 95 8.91 0.03 22.18
C GLU A 95 9.71 1.34 22.11
N GLY A 96 9.23 2.33 21.33
CA GLY A 96 9.87 3.64 21.18
C GLY A 96 9.47 4.69 22.25
N PHE A 97 8.31 4.55 22.88
CA PHE A 97 7.83 5.54 23.86
C PHE A 97 8.41 5.35 25.27
N GLY A 98 8.84 4.14 25.63
CA GLY A 98 9.37 3.83 26.96
C GLY A 98 10.73 4.43 27.29
N ARG A 99 11.50 4.91 26.29
CA ARG A 99 12.81 5.56 26.49
C ARG A 99 12.76 7.09 26.55
N ARG A 100 11.58 7.71 26.46
CA ARG A 100 11.42 9.18 26.45
C ARG A 100 10.54 9.71 27.58
N ARG A 101 10.63 9.11 28.77
CA ARG A 101 10.14 9.70 30.02
C ARG A 101 11.27 9.81 31.02
#